data_AF-A0A1V3IWG6-F1
#
_entry.id   AF-A0A1V3IWG6-F1
#
_cell.length_a   1.000
_cell.length_b   1.000
_cell.length_c   1.000
_cell.angle_alpha   90.00
_cell.angle_beta   90.00
_cell.angle_gamma   90.00
#
_symmetry.space_group_name_H-M   'P 1'
#
loop_
_entity.id
_entity.type
_entity.pdbx_description
1 polymer ?
#
loop_
_entity_poly.entity_id
_entity_poly.type
_entity_poly.pdbx_seq_one_letter_code
_entity_poly.pdbx_strand_id
1 'polypeptide(L)'
;MNVAGSVTVGYGVAVGGSYSQSKINADYAGVNEQAGIYAGDNGYDVNVKNKVSLTGGAILSQAPKEKNQLTAQDFEYSNIQNYSNAKSSAMGLAGGVSFGRDQTSDEDKELNDIYRKGREGETFDQANPNKANESAVKFGLGTDDIHSTDLYALAKVGLTNLAGNSKQSENRQSTTYSVISEGNFNIGSDKGKENMESIKKSTEQESNKLEKVDYSKMQKDVEQDVATIQGFAKNVAGFTDEAYRTMFIAEHRMFTHKIDQNGKPVKDLDILNKINEEADKKGINREVYLEQQKDKGRNIYQLHELSDQERDRLQKVTYIDPITGKTEGKYVIAFNGIFNDRNAAAKFAVQNYVAGKNEQSGDINKRLYGGSYFVHHPEANNSFSELLIAGYEKMFEGAFGNVLGMDNSALQAVDLMKRYGKEDLYLGSHSRGTLTLSNALTALNTKENQEKQLLSGTTIKMVGPAADVTRADNKLSLLQTGTIRDETNASDSIRIENNALDPVGSMPILLGGNPATTSENNHNKGWLKRTLDMFSDKHLSVHNCHGLSQRQCINDGYRQEGDLRMGNEQTIFELNKSEGKSK
;
A
#
# COMPACT_ATOMS: atom_id res chain seq x y z
N MET A 1 18.88 32.14 33.02
CA MET A 1 17.56 32.42 32.43
C MET A 1 17.33 31.42 31.31
N ASN A 2 16.09 30.96 31.20
CA ASN A 2 15.64 29.78 30.45
C ASN A 2 16.02 29.82 28.95
N VAL A 3 16.63 28.75 28.48
CA VAL A 3 16.78 28.44 27.05
C VAL A 3 15.61 27.54 26.68
N ALA A 4 14.64 28.09 25.95
CA ALA A 4 13.59 27.34 25.28
C ALA A 4 14.02 27.15 23.82
N GLY A 5 14.55 25.97 23.48
CA GLY A 5 14.75 25.54 22.10
C GLY A 5 13.50 24.80 21.64
N SER A 6 12.89 25.25 20.54
CA SER A 6 11.90 24.44 19.83
C SER A 6 12.64 23.47 18.92
N VAL A 7 12.33 22.18 19.07
CA VAL A 7 12.81 21.11 18.21
C VAL A 7 11.58 20.58 17.50
N THR A 8 11.48 20.81 16.20
CA THR A 8 10.55 20.08 15.34
C THR A 8 11.27 18.82 14.87
N VAL A 9 10.98 17.69 15.51
CA VAL A 9 11.47 16.37 15.11
C VAL A 9 10.58 15.85 13.99
N GLY A 10 11.06 15.92 12.76
CA GLY A 10 10.53 15.17 11.63
C GLY A 10 11.56 14.13 11.18
N TYR A 11 11.05 12.94 10.87
CA TYR A 11 11.72 11.81 10.23
C TYR A 11 12.59 10.88 11.10
N GLY A 12 12.09 9.65 11.23
CA GLY A 12 12.73 8.53 11.88
C GLY A 12 13.97 8.04 11.14
N VAL A 13 15.02 7.83 11.92
CA VAL A 13 16.22 7.07 11.57
C VAL A 13 15.92 5.59 11.86
N ALA A 14 16.08 4.73 10.87
CA ALA A 14 16.27 3.29 11.08
C ALA A 14 17.76 2.97 10.91
N VAL A 15 18.45 2.75 12.02
CA VAL A 15 19.77 2.09 12.14
C VAL A 15 19.49 0.59 12.28
N GLY A 16 20.10 -0.40 11.61
CA GLY A 16 21.15 -0.52 10.60
C GLY A 16 21.49 -2.02 10.45
N GLY A 17 21.82 -2.49 9.24
CA GLY A 17 22.27 -3.85 8.94
C GLY A 17 22.39 -4.13 7.44
N SER A 18 23.59 -3.86 6.86
CA SER A 18 24.01 -3.99 5.44
C SER A 18 23.82 -5.41 4.86
N TYR A 19 23.55 -5.69 3.57
CA TYR A 19 24.38 -5.34 2.39
C TYR A 19 23.74 -5.87 1.08
N SER A 20 23.47 -5.00 0.09
CA SER A 20 23.94 -5.16 -1.31
C SER A 20 23.79 -3.80 -2.00
N GLN A 21 24.91 -3.22 -2.42
CA GLN A 21 25.00 -1.87 -2.94
C GLN A 21 24.73 -1.84 -4.45
N SER A 22 23.64 -1.21 -4.87
CA SER A 22 23.63 -0.47 -6.13
C SER A 22 24.21 0.91 -5.82
N LYS A 23 25.48 1.16 -6.18
CA LYS A 23 26.09 2.48 -5.98
C LYS A 23 25.48 3.51 -6.93
N ILE A 24 24.37 4.11 -6.51
CA ILE A 24 23.91 5.39 -7.02
C ILE A 24 24.59 6.45 -6.13
N ASN A 25 25.65 7.07 -6.64
CA ASN A 25 26.16 8.30 -6.04
C ASN A 25 25.30 9.45 -6.58
N ALA A 26 24.25 9.79 -5.85
CA ALA A 26 23.46 10.98 -6.10
C ALA A 26 23.90 12.05 -5.10
N ASP A 27 24.80 12.95 -5.53
CA ASP A 27 25.13 14.14 -4.75
C ASP A 27 24.04 15.18 -5.00
N TYR A 28 23.17 15.40 -4.01
CA TYR A 28 22.12 16.40 -4.04
C TYR A 28 22.31 17.41 -2.91
N ALA A 29 22.54 18.67 -3.27
CA ALA A 29 22.56 19.80 -2.36
C ALA A 29 21.76 20.95 -2.99
N GLY A 30 20.61 21.29 -2.40
CA GLY A 30 19.68 22.30 -2.92
C GLY A 30 19.00 23.10 -1.81
N VAL A 31 18.87 24.41 -2.00
CA VAL A 31 18.17 25.32 -1.06
C VAL A 31 16.75 25.58 -1.54
N ASN A 32 15.76 25.09 -0.79
CA ASN A 32 14.33 25.19 -1.14
C ASN A 32 13.65 26.49 -0.67
N GLU A 33 14.17 27.11 0.40
CA GLU A 33 13.66 28.35 0.98
C GLU A 33 14.84 29.13 1.59
N GLN A 34 14.90 30.44 1.36
CA GLN A 34 16.02 31.26 1.84
C GLN A 34 15.79 31.66 3.29
N ALA A 35 16.76 31.40 4.17
CA ALA A 35 16.74 31.95 5.52
C ALA A 35 17.03 33.46 5.49
N GLY A 36 16.32 34.24 6.29
CA GLY A 36 16.63 35.65 6.41
C GLY A 36 15.56 36.53 7.05
N ILE A 37 15.70 37.85 6.89
CA ILE A 37 14.83 38.87 7.50
C ILE A 37 13.84 39.34 6.45
N TYR A 38 12.56 39.24 6.76
CA TYR A 38 11.47 39.67 5.88
C TYR A 38 10.66 40.76 6.58
N ALA A 39 10.90 42.00 6.18
CA ALA A 39 10.19 43.16 6.71
C ALA A 39 9.01 43.54 5.78
N GLY A 40 7.88 43.89 6.37
CA GLY A 40 6.74 44.45 5.64
C GLY A 40 6.93 45.94 5.35
N ASP A 41 5.82 46.65 5.12
CA ASP A 41 5.76 48.05 4.66
C ASP A 41 6.41 49.10 5.60
N ASN A 42 6.82 48.69 6.79
CA ASN A 42 7.48 49.54 7.79
C ASN A 42 9.01 49.47 7.75
N GLY A 43 9.60 48.56 6.97
CA GLY A 43 11.04 48.46 6.78
C GLY A 43 11.78 47.76 7.93
N TYR A 44 13.10 47.80 7.87
CA TYR A 44 13.97 47.25 8.92
C TYR A 44 15.00 48.27 9.41
N ASP A 45 15.39 48.14 10.68
CA ASP A 45 16.55 48.83 11.26
C ASP A 45 17.43 47.77 11.94
N VAL A 46 18.55 47.44 11.30
CA VAL A 46 19.46 46.37 11.72
C VAL A 46 20.79 46.99 12.14
N ASN A 47 21.12 46.90 13.43
CA ASN A 47 22.41 47.36 13.96
C ASN A 47 23.22 46.16 14.49
N VAL A 48 24.29 45.81 13.78
CA VAL A 48 25.16 44.68 14.11
C VAL A 48 26.56 45.20 14.43
N LYS A 49 27.01 45.01 15.67
CA LYS A 49 28.29 45.57 16.14
C LYS A 49 29.52 45.12 15.33
N ASN A 50 29.49 43.90 14.80
CA ASN A 50 30.62 43.28 14.11
C ASN A 50 30.30 43.07 12.63
N LYS A 51 29.89 41.87 12.22
CA LYS A 51 29.76 41.51 10.81
C LYS A 51 28.41 40.91 10.48
N VAL A 52 27.90 41.23 9.29
CA VAL A 52 26.76 40.55 8.67
C VAL A 52 27.28 39.65 7.56
N SER A 53 26.96 38.36 7.62
CA SER A 53 27.35 37.35 6.62
C SER A 53 26.11 36.70 6.02
N LEU A 54 25.89 36.89 4.72
CA LEU A 54 24.70 36.43 4.02
C LEU A 54 25.03 35.33 3.00
N THR A 55 24.79 34.07 3.35
CA THR A 55 25.10 32.90 2.49
C THR A 55 23.81 32.27 1.96
N GLY A 56 23.49 32.50 0.69
CA GLY A 56 22.20 32.16 0.05
C GLY A 56 20.95 32.65 0.78
N GLY A 57 21.09 33.66 1.65
CA GLY A 57 20.02 34.20 2.50
C GLY A 57 19.47 35.53 1.99
N ALA A 58 18.34 35.97 2.55
CA ALA A 58 17.61 37.14 2.05
C ALA A 58 17.30 38.17 3.15
N ILE A 59 17.58 39.46 2.93
CA ILE A 59 17.11 40.55 3.80
C ILE A 59 16.17 41.41 2.98
N LEU A 60 14.88 41.11 3.02
CA LEU A 60 13.90 41.72 2.13
C LEU A 60 12.99 42.68 2.88
N SER A 61 12.54 43.71 2.18
CA SER A 61 11.59 44.70 2.67
C SER A 61 10.70 45.15 1.53
N GLN A 62 9.40 45.30 1.79
CA GLN A 62 8.45 45.94 0.86
C GLN A 62 8.38 47.46 1.06
N ALA A 63 9.05 47.98 2.10
CA ALA A 63 9.07 49.41 2.40
C ALA A 63 10.02 50.20 1.48
N PRO A 64 9.78 51.50 1.26
CA PRO A 64 10.70 52.40 0.57
C PRO A 64 12.10 52.41 1.21
N LYS A 65 13.14 52.63 0.40
CA LYS A 65 14.55 52.55 0.82
C LYS A 65 14.90 53.39 2.04
N GLU A 66 14.20 54.50 2.27
CA GLU A 66 14.44 55.41 3.39
C GLU A 66 14.12 54.77 4.75
N LYS A 67 13.26 53.74 4.77
CA LYS A 67 12.86 52.99 5.96
C LYS A 67 13.69 51.72 6.21
N ASN A 68 14.65 51.42 5.34
CA ASN A 68 15.49 50.23 5.43
C ASN A 68 16.91 50.68 5.82
N GLN A 69 17.31 50.47 7.06
CA GLN A 69 18.62 50.84 7.58
C GLN A 69 19.38 49.61 8.04
N LEU A 70 20.63 49.46 7.60
CA LEU A 70 21.54 48.45 8.14
C LEU A 70 22.90 49.09 8.45
N THR A 71 23.31 48.96 9.70
CA THR A 71 24.62 49.41 10.20
C THR A 71 25.42 48.20 10.67
N ALA A 72 26.63 48.02 10.13
CA ALA A 72 27.56 46.97 10.56
C ALA A 72 29.03 47.39 10.39
N GLN A 73 29.95 46.79 11.14
CA GLN A 73 31.38 47.04 10.93
C GLN A 73 31.87 46.37 9.63
N ASP A 74 31.34 45.21 9.25
CA ASP A 74 31.70 44.50 8.01
C ASP A 74 30.49 43.77 7.40
N PHE A 75 30.51 43.55 6.08
CA PHE A 75 29.46 42.83 5.35
C PHE A 75 30.07 41.87 4.34
N GLU A 76 29.60 40.63 4.30
CA GLU A 76 29.94 39.68 3.25
C GLU A 76 28.72 38.91 2.79
N TYR A 77 28.77 38.45 1.55
CA TYR A 77 27.76 37.54 1.03
C TYR A 77 28.41 36.47 0.14
N SER A 78 27.73 35.33 0.06
CA SER A 78 28.05 34.29 -0.91
C SER A 78 26.77 33.65 -1.43
N ASN A 79 26.73 33.35 -2.72
CA ASN A 79 25.61 32.62 -3.31
C ASN A 79 25.80 31.12 -3.11
N ILE A 80 24.71 30.38 -2.98
CA ILE A 80 24.78 28.91 -2.88
C ILE A 80 24.68 28.32 -4.29
N GLN A 81 25.69 27.56 -4.68
CA GLN A 81 25.70 26.80 -5.94
C GLN A 81 25.01 25.46 -5.72
N ASN A 82 23.78 25.32 -6.20
CA ASN A 82 23.06 24.05 -6.20
C ASN A 82 23.54 23.21 -7.37
N TYR A 83 23.86 21.94 -7.13
CA TYR A 83 24.28 21.01 -8.18
C TYR A 83 23.51 19.70 -8.07
N SER A 84 23.15 19.15 -9.23
CA SER A 84 22.61 17.80 -9.37
C SER A 84 23.37 17.08 -10.46
N ASN A 85 24.07 16.01 -10.08
CA ASN A 85 24.74 15.10 -11.00
C ASN A 85 24.04 13.74 -10.97
N ALA A 86 23.42 13.38 -12.08
CA ALA A 86 22.83 12.06 -12.29
C ALA A 86 23.46 11.42 -13.53
N LYS A 87 24.27 10.36 -13.33
CA LYS A 87 24.66 9.46 -14.43
C LYS A 87 23.72 8.27 -14.42
N SER A 88 22.85 8.18 -15.43
CA SER A 88 22.19 6.93 -15.79
C SER A 88 22.81 6.37 -17.08
N SER A 89 23.07 5.07 -17.10
CA SER A 89 23.38 4.36 -18.34
C SER A 89 22.07 4.09 -19.06
N ALA A 90 21.79 4.85 -20.11
CA ALA A 90 20.71 4.55 -21.04
C ALA A 90 21.10 3.31 -21.86
N MET A 91 20.42 2.18 -21.61
CA MET A 91 20.41 1.06 -22.55
C MET A 91 19.78 1.56 -23.87
N GLY A 92 20.55 1.48 -24.95
CA GLY A 92 20.09 1.85 -26.29
C GLY A 92 18.97 0.91 -26.75
N LEU A 93 17.88 1.48 -27.26
CA LEU A 93 16.76 0.76 -27.84
C LEU A 93 17.19 0.15 -29.17
N ALA A 94 17.38 -1.16 -29.20
CA ALA A 94 17.52 -1.94 -30.42
C ALA A 94 16.76 -3.27 -30.25
N GLY A 95 15.42 -3.21 -30.13
CA GLY A 95 14.58 -4.39 -29.96
C GLY A 95 13.18 -4.16 -30.54
N GLY A 96 12.77 -5.01 -31.48
CA GLY A 96 11.61 -4.80 -32.35
C GLY A 96 10.23 -5.00 -31.71
N VAL A 97 9.22 -4.44 -32.38
CA VAL A 97 7.79 -4.63 -32.08
C VAL A 97 7.44 -6.12 -32.20
N SER A 98 6.85 -6.71 -31.15
CA SER A 98 6.35 -8.08 -31.20
C SER A 98 4.83 -8.10 -31.06
N PHE A 99 4.16 -8.87 -31.92
CA PHE A 99 2.70 -9.02 -31.94
C PHE A 99 2.34 -10.41 -31.40
N GLY A 100 1.40 -10.47 -30.45
CA GLY A 100 0.73 -11.72 -30.06
C GLY A 100 1.59 -12.76 -29.31
N ARG A 101 2.62 -12.37 -28.55
CA ARG A 101 3.36 -13.30 -27.70
C ARG A 101 2.60 -13.66 -26.42
N ASP A 102 2.70 -14.93 -26.03
CA ASP A 102 2.22 -15.45 -24.75
C ASP A 102 3.11 -14.91 -23.61
N GLN A 103 2.47 -14.23 -22.65
CA GLN A 103 3.12 -13.61 -21.48
C GLN A 103 2.90 -14.41 -20.20
N THR A 104 2.21 -15.55 -20.29
CA THR A 104 2.01 -16.43 -19.15
C THR A 104 3.38 -16.91 -18.64
N SER A 105 3.65 -16.66 -17.36
CA SER A 105 4.92 -17.04 -16.74
C SER A 105 5.05 -18.56 -16.67
N ASP A 106 6.27 -19.07 -16.50
CA ASP A 106 6.46 -20.52 -16.37
C ASP A 106 5.79 -21.05 -15.09
N GLU A 107 5.75 -20.25 -14.02
CA GLU A 107 4.98 -20.57 -12.82
C GLU A 107 3.48 -20.71 -13.13
N ASP A 108 2.90 -19.80 -13.92
CA ASP A 108 1.49 -19.90 -14.31
C ASP A 108 1.21 -21.09 -15.24
N LYS A 109 2.17 -21.46 -16.10
CA LYS A 109 2.06 -22.68 -16.92
C LYS A 109 2.06 -23.94 -16.07
N GLU A 110 2.96 -24.04 -15.08
CA GLU A 110 2.98 -25.15 -14.13
C GLU A 110 1.67 -25.26 -13.36
N LEU A 111 1.12 -24.12 -12.92
CA LEU A 111 -0.17 -24.09 -12.23
C LEU A 111 -1.34 -24.47 -13.14
N ASN A 112 -1.29 -24.12 -14.42
CA ASN A 112 -2.28 -24.55 -15.41
C ASN A 112 -2.26 -26.07 -15.57
N ASP A 113 -1.08 -26.68 -15.60
CA ASP A 113 -0.94 -28.14 -15.64
C ASP A 113 -1.49 -28.82 -14.38
N ILE A 114 -1.40 -28.17 -13.22
CA ILE A 114 -1.92 -28.70 -11.95
C ILE A 114 -3.45 -28.56 -11.87
N TYR A 115 -4.00 -27.39 -12.19
CA TYR A 115 -5.40 -27.05 -11.87
C TYR A 115 -6.37 -27.06 -13.06
N ARG A 116 -5.86 -27.00 -14.29
CA ARG A 116 -6.66 -26.86 -15.52
C ARG A 116 -6.52 -28.06 -16.47
N LYS A 117 -5.57 -28.96 -16.24
CA LYS A 117 -5.43 -30.18 -17.04
C LYS A 117 -6.69 -31.02 -17.01
N GLY A 118 -7.24 -31.32 -18.20
CA GLY A 118 -8.51 -32.05 -18.36
C GLY A 118 -9.77 -31.17 -18.25
N ARG A 119 -9.63 -29.84 -18.17
CA ARG A 119 -10.73 -28.86 -18.12
C ARG A 119 -10.79 -28.00 -19.39
N GLU A 120 -10.57 -28.63 -20.55
CA GLU A 120 -10.45 -27.96 -21.86
C GLU A 120 -11.72 -27.21 -22.32
N GLY A 121 -12.88 -27.53 -21.74
CA GLY A 121 -14.16 -26.85 -22.01
C GLY A 121 -14.46 -25.65 -21.09
N GLU A 122 -13.55 -25.30 -20.19
CA GLU A 122 -13.71 -24.22 -19.21
C GLU A 122 -12.82 -23.03 -19.55
N THR A 123 -13.20 -21.83 -19.11
CA THR A 123 -12.42 -20.60 -19.31
C THR A 123 -11.91 -20.05 -17.98
N PHE A 124 -10.80 -19.32 -18.00
CA PHE A 124 -10.14 -18.78 -16.80
C PHE A 124 -9.69 -17.34 -16.99
N ASP A 125 -10.34 -16.59 -17.88
CA ASP A 125 -9.94 -15.25 -18.27
C ASP A 125 -10.07 -14.26 -17.09
N GLN A 126 -10.99 -14.52 -16.16
CA GLN A 126 -11.17 -13.71 -14.95
C GLN A 126 -10.01 -13.88 -13.94
N ALA A 127 -9.10 -14.85 -14.14
CA ALA A 127 -7.87 -14.93 -13.36
C ALA A 127 -6.87 -13.82 -13.73
N ASN A 128 -6.96 -13.25 -14.94
CA ASN A 128 -6.19 -12.07 -15.33
C ASN A 128 -7.06 -11.07 -16.12
N PRO A 129 -7.86 -10.25 -15.42
CA PRO A 129 -8.71 -9.26 -16.06
C PRO A 129 -7.94 -8.21 -16.86
N ASN A 130 -6.70 -7.87 -16.49
CA ASN A 130 -5.90 -6.93 -17.25
C ASN A 130 -5.51 -7.50 -18.63
N LYS A 131 -5.19 -8.80 -18.72
CA LYS A 131 -4.91 -9.49 -20.00
C LYS A 131 -6.11 -9.47 -20.95
N ALA A 132 -7.32 -9.66 -20.41
CA ALA A 132 -8.56 -9.65 -21.20
C ALA A 132 -8.92 -8.23 -21.75
N ASN A 133 -8.41 -7.17 -21.12
CA ASN A 133 -8.61 -5.78 -21.54
C ASN A 133 -7.41 -5.20 -22.32
N GLU A 134 -6.42 -6.04 -22.70
CA GLU A 134 -5.24 -5.60 -23.44
C GLU A 134 -5.58 -5.05 -24.83
N SER A 135 -4.97 -3.90 -25.17
CA SER A 135 -4.98 -3.39 -26.54
C SER A 135 -4.19 -4.30 -27.50
N ALA A 136 -4.59 -4.39 -28.77
CA ALA A 136 -3.94 -5.22 -29.79
C ALA A 136 -2.46 -4.87 -30.09
N VAL A 137 -1.95 -3.77 -29.54
CA VAL A 137 -0.59 -3.27 -29.75
C VAL A 137 0.23 -3.42 -28.47
N LYS A 138 1.21 -4.33 -28.47
CA LYS A 138 2.12 -4.59 -27.34
C LYS A 138 3.50 -4.00 -27.62
N PHE A 139 4.05 -3.20 -26.71
CA PHE A 139 5.38 -2.60 -26.85
C PHE A 139 6.39 -3.32 -25.95
N GLY A 140 7.61 -3.58 -26.43
CA GLY A 140 8.75 -3.75 -25.52
C GLY A 140 10.08 -3.89 -26.23
N LEU A 141 11.14 -4.04 -25.44
CA LEU A 141 12.46 -3.53 -25.79
C LEU A 141 13.56 -4.61 -25.79
N GLY A 142 13.18 -5.88 -25.67
CA GLY A 142 14.11 -7.02 -25.70
C GLY A 142 13.40 -8.35 -25.88
N THR A 143 14.17 -9.42 -26.05
CA THR A 143 13.67 -10.81 -26.17
C THR A 143 13.15 -11.38 -24.85
N ASP A 144 13.55 -10.78 -23.72
CA ASP A 144 13.28 -11.25 -22.36
C ASP A 144 12.52 -10.19 -21.52
N ASP A 145 11.96 -9.16 -22.15
CA ASP A 145 11.33 -8.01 -21.49
C ASP A 145 9.82 -8.22 -21.25
N ILE A 146 9.33 -7.65 -20.14
CA ILE A 146 7.90 -7.54 -19.87
C ILE A 146 7.28 -6.49 -20.80
N HIS A 147 6.50 -6.97 -21.76
CA HIS A 147 5.77 -6.13 -22.71
C HIS A 147 4.44 -5.71 -22.08
N SER A 148 4.13 -4.41 -22.00
CA SER A 148 2.82 -3.95 -21.51
C SER A 148 2.08 -3.11 -22.55
N THR A 149 0.77 -2.97 -22.37
CA THR A 149 -0.11 -2.16 -23.24
C THR A 149 -0.59 -0.89 -22.54
N ASP A 150 -0.58 -0.86 -21.21
CA ASP A 150 -1.34 0.12 -20.43
C ASP A 150 -0.40 0.95 -19.56
N LEU A 151 -0.36 2.26 -19.82
CA LEU A 151 0.42 3.32 -19.14
C LEU A 151 1.94 3.11 -19.01
N TYR A 152 2.45 1.92 -18.67
CA TYR A 152 3.88 1.58 -18.60
C TYR A 152 4.55 1.60 -19.97
N ALA A 153 3.90 1.07 -21.02
CA ALA A 153 4.37 1.27 -22.40
C ALA A 153 4.26 2.72 -22.87
N LEU A 154 3.19 3.43 -22.51
CA LEU A 154 3.01 4.84 -22.82
C LEU A 154 4.01 5.74 -22.08
N ALA A 155 4.38 5.38 -20.85
CA ALA A 155 5.40 6.05 -20.05
C ALA A 155 6.81 5.71 -20.56
N LYS A 156 7.10 4.46 -20.90
CA LYS A 156 8.37 4.06 -21.56
C LYS A 156 8.50 4.75 -22.93
N VAL A 157 7.48 4.72 -23.78
CA VAL A 157 7.49 5.37 -25.11
C VAL A 157 7.51 6.90 -25.00
N GLY A 158 6.74 7.47 -24.07
CA GLY A 158 6.73 8.90 -23.77
C GLY A 158 8.08 9.41 -23.28
N LEU A 159 8.78 8.61 -22.46
CA LEU A 159 10.17 8.87 -22.06
C LEU A 159 11.13 8.76 -23.25
N THR A 160 10.90 7.86 -24.22
CA THR A 160 11.79 7.75 -25.39
C THR A 160 11.63 8.89 -26.40
N ASN A 161 10.43 9.46 -26.57
CA ASN A 161 10.24 10.66 -27.39
C ASN A 161 10.74 11.94 -26.70
N LEU A 162 10.76 11.98 -25.36
CA LEU A 162 11.45 13.05 -24.61
C LEU A 162 12.98 12.85 -24.53
N ALA A 163 13.46 11.60 -24.60
CA ALA A 163 14.90 11.27 -24.59
C ALA A 163 15.51 11.13 -25.99
N GLY A 164 14.71 11.21 -27.05
CA GLY A 164 15.14 11.08 -28.45
C GLY A 164 16.07 12.19 -28.93
N ASN A 165 16.37 13.20 -28.10
CA ASN A 165 17.23 14.33 -28.46
C ASN A 165 18.35 14.66 -27.48
N SER A 166 18.79 13.76 -26.61
CA SER A 166 20.07 13.96 -25.92
C SER A 166 20.65 12.69 -25.29
N LYS A 167 21.49 11.99 -26.05
CA LYS A 167 22.65 11.34 -25.44
C LYS A 167 23.59 12.43 -24.92
N GLN A 168 23.33 12.97 -23.74
CA GLN A 168 24.31 13.81 -23.04
C GLN A 168 24.05 13.77 -21.54
N SER A 169 25.08 13.46 -20.76
CA SER A 169 25.08 13.61 -19.31
C SER A 169 24.73 15.05 -18.95
N GLU A 170 23.59 15.27 -18.30
CA GLU A 170 23.22 16.60 -17.83
C GLU A 170 23.79 16.87 -16.44
N ASN A 171 24.71 17.84 -16.39
CA ASN A 171 25.14 18.50 -15.18
C ASN A 171 24.23 19.72 -15.01
N ARG A 172 23.28 19.69 -14.07
CA ARG A 172 22.39 20.85 -13.82
C ARG A 172 22.89 21.62 -12.61
N GLN A 173 23.33 22.85 -12.85
CA GLN A 173 23.72 23.81 -11.83
C GLN A 173 22.70 24.94 -11.78
N SER A 174 22.24 25.28 -10.58
CA SER A 174 21.39 26.46 -10.32
C SER A 174 21.97 27.24 -9.15
N THR A 175 21.99 28.56 -9.18
CA THR A 175 22.53 29.39 -8.10
C THR A 175 21.39 30.01 -7.29
N THR A 176 21.38 29.82 -5.97
CA THR A 176 20.54 30.56 -5.03
C THR A 176 21.30 31.82 -4.60
N TYR A 177 20.80 32.99 -4.99
CA TYR A 177 21.49 34.25 -4.76
C TYR A 177 21.23 34.81 -3.37
N SER A 178 22.26 35.29 -2.68
CA SER A 178 22.04 36.15 -1.52
C SER A 178 21.50 37.51 -1.98
N VAL A 179 20.43 37.98 -1.34
CA VAL A 179 19.75 39.22 -1.75
C VAL A 179 19.43 40.12 -0.56
N ILE A 180 19.42 41.43 -0.82
CA ILE A 180 18.99 42.44 0.15
C ILE A 180 18.16 43.52 -0.53
N SER A 181 17.04 43.95 0.05
CA SER A 181 16.24 45.05 -0.50
C SER A 181 17.00 46.37 -0.44
N GLU A 182 16.62 47.34 -1.27
CA GLU A 182 17.25 48.66 -1.23
C GLU A 182 17.08 49.35 0.14
N GLY A 183 18.13 50.06 0.56
CA GLY A 183 18.17 50.72 1.86
C GLY A 183 19.42 51.59 2.05
N ASN A 184 19.50 52.25 3.19
CA ASN A 184 20.66 53.01 3.64
C ASN A 184 21.61 52.08 4.41
N PHE A 185 22.82 51.87 3.87
CA PHE A 185 23.79 50.92 4.41
C PHE A 185 25.03 51.63 4.96
N ASN A 186 25.23 51.53 6.27
CA ASN A 186 26.39 52.08 6.95
C ASN A 186 27.36 50.93 7.28
N ILE A 187 28.24 50.58 6.33
CA ILE A 187 29.25 49.52 6.51
C ILE A 187 30.61 50.14 6.82
N GLY A 188 31.24 49.70 7.90
CA GLY A 188 32.52 50.27 8.37
C GLY A 188 33.73 49.90 7.51
N SER A 189 33.81 48.66 7.05
CA SER A 189 34.95 48.13 6.28
C SER A 189 34.85 48.49 4.80
N ASP A 190 35.98 48.78 4.16
CA ASP A 190 35.99 49.12 2.73
C ASP A 190 35.58 47.91 1.86
N LYS A 191 36.03 46.71 2.22
CA LYS A 191 35.61 45.46 1.56
C LYS A 191 34.12 45.15 1.74
N GLY A 192 33.55 45.49 2.90
CA GLY A 192 32.13 45.32 3.17
C GLY A 192 31.25 46.30 2.40
N LYS A 193 31.73 47.53 2.15
CA LYS A 193 31.06 48.48 1.26
C LYS A 193 31.03 47.97 -0.19
N GLU A 194 32.15 47.47 -0.71
CA GLU A 194 32.21 46.84 -2.04
C GLU A 194 31.26 45.63 -2.17
N ASN A 195 31.20 44.78 -1.13
CA ASN A 195 30.26 43.67 -1.09
C ASN A 195 28.79 44.14 -1.05
N MET A 196 28.50 45.25 -0.37
CA MET A 196 27.15 45.80 -0.30
C MET A 196 26.70 46.46 -1.61
N GLU A 197 27.63 46.99 -2.39
CA GLU A 197 27.35 47.50 -3.75
C GLU A 197 27.14 46.37 -4.76
N SER A 198 27.86 45.26 -4.61
CA SER A 198 27.81 44.14 -5.55
C SER A 198 26.72 43.11 -5.28
N ILE A 199 26.22 43.01 -4.04
CA ILE A 199 25.13 42.08 -3.72
C ILE A 199 23.85 42.46 -4.48
N LYS A 200 23.16 41.44 -5.02
CA LYS A 200 21.92 41.61 -5.77
C LYS A 200 20.84 42.26 -4.90
N LYS A 201 20.26 43.37 -5.39
CA LYS A 201 19.15 44.05 -4.73
C LYS A 201 17.82 43.46 -5.19
N SER A 202 16.99 43.03 -4.25
CA SER A 202 15.67 42.44 -4.54
C SER A 202 14.71 42.68 -3.38
N THR A 203 13.42 42.80 -3.67
CA THR A 203 12.34 42.78 -2.69
C THR A 203 11.66 41.41 -2.59
N GLU A 204 12.05 40.47 -3.45
CA GLU A 204 11.54 39.11 -3.53
C GLU A 204 12.67 38.09 -3.34
N GLN A 205 12.32 36.88 -2.88
CA GLN A 205 13.28 35.79 -2.74
C GLN A 205 13.82 35.39 -4.13
N GLU A 206 15.12 35.11 -4.21
CA GLU A 206 15.84 34.79 -5.44
C GLU A 206 16.48 33.40 -5.32
N SER A 207 15.64 32.44 -4.94
CA SER A 207 15.93 31.02 -5.12
C SER A 207 15.53 30.63 -6.55
N ASN A 208 16.51 30.39 -7.42
CA ASN A 208 16.26 29.77 -8.73
C ASN A 208 15.83 28.30 -8.51
N LYS A 209 14.55 28.13 -8.19
CA LYS A 209 13.85 26.85 -8.20
C LYS A 209 14.00 26.30 -9.62
N LEU A 210 14.43 25.05 -9.77
CA LEU A 210 14.29 24.35 -11.04
C LEU A 210 12.80 24.41 -11.41
N GLU A 211 12.45 25.19 -12.43
CA GLU A 211 11.07 25.57 -12.72
C GLU A 211 10.15 24.35 -12.94
N LYS A 212 8.99 24.41 -12.28
CA LYS A 212 7.78 23.67 -12.63
C LYS A 212 7.06 24.42 -13.74
N VAL A 213 6.54 23.67 -14.72
CA VAL A 213 5.67 24.14 -15.81
C VAL A 213 4.48 24.95 -15.26
N ASP A 214 4.06 25.98 -15.99
CA ASP A 214 2.96 26.90 -15.65
C ASP A 214 1.58 26.21 -15.74
N TYR A 215 0.89 26.09 -14.59
CA TYR A 215 -0.43 25.44 -14.42
C TYR A 215 -1.60 26.42 -14.29
N SER A 216 -1.41 27.71 -14.61
CA SER A 216 -2.37 28.78 -14.31
C SER A 216 -3.74 28.73 -15.04
N LYS A 217 -4.03 27.67 -15.83
CA LYS A 217 -5.37 27.39 -16.40
C LYS A 217 -6.08 26.15 -15.83
N MET A 218 -5.52 25.46 -14.83
CA MET A 218 -6.14 24.28 -14.21
C MET A 218 -6.25 24.50 -12.71
N GLN A 219 -7.34 25.14 -12.30
CA GLN A 219 -7.46 25.71 -10.96
C GLN A 219 -7.84 24.66 -9.89
N LYS A 220 -6.94 24.55 -8.91
CA LYS A 220 -7.10 24.34 -7.46
C LYS A 220 -7.25 22.97 -6.80
N ASP A 221 -7.59 21.89 -7.50
CA ASP A 221 -7.48 20.52 -6.91
C ASP A 221 -6.31 19.69 -7.47
N VAL A 222 -5.73 20.11 -8.61
CA VAL A 222 -4.80 19.30 -9.42
C VAL A 222 -3.30 19.57 -9.12
N GLU A 223 -2.95 20.65 -8.42
CA GLU A 223 -1.55 21.08 -8.26
C GLU A 223 -0.72 20.23 -7.29
N GLN A 224 -1.35 19.59 -6.30
CA GLN A 224 -0.69 18.63 -5.41
C GLN A 224 -0.52 17.25 -6.11
N ASP A 225 -1.39 16.98 -7.08
CA ASP A 225 -1.45 15.72 -7.81
C ASP A 225 -0.39 15.62 -8.90
N VAL A 226 -0.14 16.69 -9.65
CA VAL A 226 0.81 16.62 -10.79
C VAL A 226 2.26 16.47 -10.35
N ALA A 227 2.66 17.05 -9.21
CA ALA A 227 4.03 16.90 -8.69
C ALA A 227 4.28 15.48 -8.15
N THR A 228 3.26 14.88 -7.55
CA THR A 228 3.27 13.50 -7.05
C THR A 228 3.23 12.52 -8.23
N ILE A 229 2.43 12.80 -9.26
CA ILE A 229 2.39 12.04 -10.53
C ILE A 229 3.71 12.17 -11.30
N GLN A 230 4.34 13.34 -11.34
CA GLN A 230 5.64 13.53 -12.00
C GLN A 230 6.80 12.92 -11.19
N GLY A 231 6.74 12.97 -9.86
CA GLY A 231 7.68 12.28 -8.98
C GLY A 231 7.55 10.77 -9.06
N PHE A 232 6.31 10.27 -9.12
CA PHE A 232 5.99 8.89 -9.43
C PHE A 232 6.50 8.55 -10.83
N ALA A 233 6.15 9.28 -11.90
CA ALA A 233 6.60 9.07 -13.28
C ALA A 233 8.13 9.14 -13.47
N LYS A 234 8.84 9.98 -12.71
CA LYS A 234 10.32 10.00 -12.70
C LYS A 234 10.92 8.82 -11.93
N ASN A 235 10.24 8.31 -10.91
CA ASN A 235 10.61 7.11 -10.16
C ASN A 235 10.04 5.81 -10.77
N VAL A 236 9.13 5.90 -11.76
CA VAL A 236 8.50 4.82 -12.54
C VAL A 236 9.51 4.15 -13.48
N ALA A 237 10.63 4.81 -13.79
CA ALA A 237 11.78 4.12 -14.38
C ALA A 237 12.35 3.01 -13.46
N GLY A 238 11.91 2.96 -12.19
CA GLY A 238 12.32 1.99 -11.17
C GLY A 238 11.22 1.04 -10.69
N PHE A 239 10.13 0.83 -11.44
CA PHE A 239 9.34 -0.39 -11.23
C PHE A 239 10.27 -1.57 -11.45
N THR A 240 10.42 -2.45 -10.44
CA THR A 240 10.95 -3.77 -10.75
C THR A 240 9.94 -4.42 -11.68
N ASP A 241 10.41 -4.93 -12.82
CA ASP A 241 9.57 -5.67 -13.77
C ASP A 241 8.74 -6.74 -13.03
N GLU A 242 9.32 -7.30 -11.97
CA GLU A 242 8.67 -8.19 -11.01
C GLU A 242 7.39 -7.63 -10.35
N ALA A 243 7.40 -6.41 -9.79
CA ALA A 243 6.21 -5.85 -9.14
C ALA A 243 5.07 -5.64 -10.15
N TYR A 244 5.41 -5.16 -11.35
CA TYR A 244 4.44 -4.98 -12.43
C TYR A 244 3.89 -6.32 -12.92
N ARG A 245 4.76 -7.31 -13.13
CA ARG A 245 4.39 -8.68 -13.49
C ARG A 245 3.36 -9.23 -12.51
N THR A 246 3.68 -9.18 -11.22
CA THR A 246 2.87 -9.78 -10.17
C THR A 246 1.48 -9.15 -10.09
N MET A 247 1.36 -7.83 -10.31
CA MET A 247 0.07 -7.13 -10.16
C MET A 247 -0.84 -7.18 -11.39
N PHE A 248 -0.25 -7.14 -12.60
CA PHE A 248 -0.98 -6.90 -13.83
C PHE A 248 -0.94 -8.07 -14.81
N ILE A 249 0.09 -8.93 -14.74
CA ILE A 249 0.34 -9.99 -15.73
C ILE A 249 0.15 -11.38 -15.15
N ALA A 250 0.56 -11.59 -13.89
CA ALA A 250 0.37 -12.86 -13.22
C ALA A 250 -1.12 -13.14 -13.02
N GLU A 251 -1.50 -14.41 -13.05
CA GLU A 251 -2.88 -14.81 -12.82
C GLU A 251 -3.20 -14.81 -11.32
N HIS A 252 -4.21 -14.04 -10.94
CA HIS A 252 -4.76 -13.96 -9.59
C HIS A 252 -5.93 -14.95 -9.49
N ARG A 253 -5.61 -16.19 -9.14
CA ARG A 253 -6.54 -17.32 -9.25
C ARG A 253 -7.51 -17.36 -8.07
N MET A 254 -8.77 -17.71 -8.35
CA MET A 254 -9.79 -17.93 -7.32
C MET A 254 -9.90 -19.42 -7.02
N PHE A 255 -9.90 -19.77 -5.74
CA PHE A 255 -9.91 -21.16 -5.29
C PHE A 255 -11.01 -21.42 -4.26
N THR A 256 -11.36 -22.69 -4.12
CA THR A 256 -12.07 -23.25 -2.97
C THR A 256 -11.41 -24.57 -2.54
N HIS A 257 -11.76 -25.10 -1.37
CA HIS A 257 -11.29 -26.42 -0.96
C HIS A 257 -12.08 -27.49 -1.69
N LYS A 258 -11.40 -28.54 -2.17
CA LYS A 258 -12.08 -29.69 -2.78
C LYS A 258 -12.80 -30.48 -1.70
N ILE A 259 -14.09 -30.73 -1.92
CA ILE A 259 -14.96 -31.44 -0.99
C ILE A 259 -15.36 -32.80 -1.57
N ASP A 260 -15.42 -33.84 -0.74
CA ASP A 260 -15.89 -35.16 -1.11
C ASP A 260 -17.43 -35.25 -1.14
N GLN A 261 -17.96 -36.41 -1.54
CA GLN A 261 -19.41 -36.65 -1.59
C GLN A 261 -20.12 -36.53 -0.24
N ASN A 262 -19.37 -36.56 0.87
CA ASN A 262 -19.87 -36.47 2.24
C ASN A 262 -19.73 -35.06 2.83
N GLY A 263 -19.32 -34.07 2.04
CA GLY A 263 -19.14 -32.70 2.53
C GLY A 263 -17.82 -32.47 3.30
N LYS A 264 -16.85 -33.37 3.22
CA LYS A 264 -15.55 -33.25 3.91
C LYS A 264 -14.42 -32.81 2.97
N PRO A 265 -13.46 -31.99 3.44
CA PRO A 265 -12.33 -31.58 2.62
C PRO A 265 -11.40 -32.77 2.28
N VAL A 266 -10.99 -32.86 1.02
CA VAL A 266 -10.13 -33.93 0.50
C VAL A 266 -8.68 -33.62 0.85
N LYS A 267 -7.97 -34.57 1.48
CA LYS A 267 -6.56 -34.40 1.83
C LYS A 267 -5.65 -34.41 0.59
N ASP A 268 -4.61 -33.60 0.62
CA ASP A 268 -3.60 -33.53 -0.42
C ASP A 268 -2.39 -34.41 -0.08
N LEU A 269 -2.20 -35.49 -0.84
CA LEU A 269 -1.13 -36.45 -0.60
C LEU A 269 0.27 -35.85 -0.84
N ASP A 270 0.42 -34.93 -1.77
CA ASP A 270 1.71 -34.32 -2.08
C ASP A 270 2.12 -33.36 -0.95
N ILE A 271 1.17 -32.60 -0.39
CA ILE A 271 1.41 -31.79 0.80
C ILE A 271 1.77 -32.68 1.99
N LEU A 272 1.05 -33.78 2.21
CA LEU A 272 1.34 -34.71 3.31
C LEU A 272 2.72 -35.37 3.15
N ASN A 273 3.11 -35.73 1.94
CA ASN A 273 4.44 -36.27 1.64
C ASN A 273 5.54 -35.23 1.91
N LYS A 274 5.35 -33.98 1.48
CA LYS A 274 6.29 -32.87 1.82
C LYS A 274 6.42 -32.66 3.33
N ILE A 275 5.30 -32.72 4.07
CA ILE A 275 5.32 -32.64 5.54
C ILE A 275 6.13 -33.80 6.14
N ASN A 276 5.97 -35.02 5.62
CA ASN A 276 6.73 -36.18 6.09
C ASN A 276 8.24 -36.03 5.80
N GLU A 277 8.61 -35.55 4.62
CA GLU A 277 10.02 -35.29 4.27
C GLU A 277 10.64 -34.20 5.16
N GLU A 278 9.90 -33.13 5.46
CA GLU A 278 10.33 -32.11 6.41
C GLU A 278 10.53 -32.68 7.81
N ALA A 279 9.63 -33.56 8.26
CA ALA A 279 9.75 -34.23 9.56
C ALA A 279 11.02 -35.10 9.62
N ASP A 280 11.26 -35.88 8.57
CA ASP A 280 12.45 -36.73 8.43
C ASP A 280 13.74 -35.89 8.46
N LYS A 281 13.78 -34.79 7.69
CA LYS A 281 14.92 -33.84 7.68
C LYS A 281 15.19 -33.21 9.05
N LYS A 282 14.14 -33.01 9.85
CA LYS A 282 14.25 -32.44 11.21
C LYS A 282 14.48 -33.49 12.29
N GLY A 283 14.43 -34.78 11.95
CA GLY A 283 14.51 -35.88 12.93
C GLY A 283 13.32 -35.92 13.90
N ILE A 284 12.16 -35.40 13.50
CA ILE A 284 10.93 -35.38 14.30
C ILE A 284 10.02 -36.51 13.82
N ASN A 285 9.30 -37.17 14.73
CA ASN A 285 8.29 -38.15 14.36
C ASN A 285 7.23 -37.52 13.43
N ARG A 286 6.92 -38.20 12.32
CA ARG A 286 6.02 -37.69 11.26
C ARG A 286 4.62 -37.33 11.77
N GLU A 287 4.03 -38.14 12.63
CA GLU A 287 2.70 -37.88 13.20
C GLU A 287 2.73 -36.65 14.12
N VAL A 288 3.76 -36.56 14.97
CA VAL A 288 3.96 -35.40 15.86
C VAL A 288 4.17 -34.12 15.04
N TYR A 289 4.97 -34.17 13.98
CA TYR A 289 5.19 -33.02 13.11
C TYR A 289 3.92 -32.64 12.35
N LEU A 290 3.16 -33.61 11.85
CA LEU A 290 1.88 -33.35 11.19
C LEU A 290 0.90 -32.65 12.14
N GLU A 291 0.78 -33.08 13.39
CA GLU A 291 -0.06 -32.38 14.37
C GLU A 291 0.45 -30.96 14.65
N GLN A 292 1.77 -30.74 14.77
CA GLN A 292 2.34 -29.39 14.87
C GLN A 292 1.98 -28.50 13.66
N GLN A 293 1.97 -29.06 12.45
CA GLN A 293 1.57 -28.32 11.26
C GLN A 293 0.08 -27.97 11.27
N LYS A 294 -0.79 -28.90 11.71
CA LYS A 294 -2.23 -28.65 11.90
C LYS A 294 -2.49 -27.60 12.98
N ASP A 295 -1.73 -27.64 14.07
CA ASP A 295 -1.76 -26.65 15.16
C ASP A 295 -1.25 -25.27 14.72
N LYS A 296 -0.52 -25.20 13.61
CA LYS A 296 -0.16 -23.94 12.92
C LYS A 296 -1.15 -23.56 11.82
N GLY A 297 -2.18 -24.39 11.60
CA GLY A 297 -3.20 -24.17 10.59
C GLY A 297 -2.72 -24.39 9.16
N ARG A 298 -1.59 -25.09 8.95
CA ARG A 298 -1.09 -25.40 7.60
C ARG A 298 -2.19 -26.12 6.81
N ASN A 299 -2.45 -25.66 5.59
CA ASN A 299 -3.37 -26.36 4.72
C ASN A 299 -2.81 -27.75 4.39
N ILE A 300 -3.66 -28.77 4.49
CA ILE A 300 -3.36 -30.17 4.15
C ILE A 300 -4.38 -30.74 3.16
N TYR A 301 -5.19 -29.87 2.55
CA TYR A 301 -6.31 -30.23 1.71
C TYR A 301 -6.10 -29.73 0.28
N GLN A 302 -6.67 -30.46 -0.66
CA GLN A 302 -6.63 -30.12 -2.08
C GLN A 302 -7.43 -28.85 -2.34
N LEU A 303 -6.91 -28.03 -3.24
CA LEU A 303 -7.59 -26.83 -3.74
C LEU A 303 -8.19 -27.11 -5.12
N HIS A 304 -9.31 -26.47 -5.40
CA HIS A 304 -9.97 -26.44 -6.70
C HIS A 304 -9.97 -25.00 -7.21
N GLU A 305 -9.37 -24.76 -8.38
CA GLU A 305 -9.40 -23.47 -9.05
C GLU A 305 -10.77 -23.28 -9.72
N LEU A 306 -11.40 -22.13 -9.52
CA LEU A 306 -12.68 -21.83 -10.15
C LEU A 306 -12.47 -21.32 -11.59
N SER A 307 -13.19 -21.93 -12.53
CA SER A 307 -13.36 -21.37 -13.87
C SER A 307 -14.31 -20.18 -13.88
N ASP A 308 -14.34 -19.42 -14.98
CA ASP A 308 -15.24 -18.28 -15.15
C ASP A 308 -16.71 -18.71 -15.01
N GLN A 309 -17.06 -19.88 -15.53
CA GLN A 309 -18.42 -20.44 -15.41
C GLN A 309 -18.79 -20.75 -13.95
N GLU A 310 -17.83 -21.21 -13.14
CA GLU A 310 -18.03 -21.47 -11.71
C GLU A 310 -18.09 -20.16 -10.92
N ARG A 311 -17.27 -19.16 -11.29
CA ARG A 311 -17.30 -17.80 -10.71
C ARG A 311 -18.63 -17.11 -10.94
N ASP A 312 -19.32 -17.41 -12.04
CA ASP A 312 -20.67 -16.90 -12.34
C ASP A 312 -21.77 -17.56 -11.51
N ARG A 313 -21.48 -18.69 -10.85
CA ARG A 313 -22.47 -19.54 -10.15
C ARG A 313 -21.96 -19.99 -8.79
N LEU A 314 -21.46 -19.05 -8.01
CA LEU A 314 -21.01 -19.32 -6.64
C LEU A 314 -22.13 -19.91 -5.79
N GLN A 315 -21.75 -20.73 -4.83
CA GLN A 315 -22.66 -21.32 -3.85
C GLN A 315 -22.62 -20.52 -2.55
N LYS A 316 -23.77 -20.39 -1.88
CA LYS A 316 -23.84 -19.77 -0.56
C LYS A 316 -23.32 -20.73 0.51
N VAL A 317 -22.55 -20.19 1.44
CA VAL A 317 -22.11 -20.86 2.66
C VAL A 317 -23.09 -20.53 3.77
N THR A 318 -23.58 -21.57 4.44
CA THR A 318 -24.36 -21.40 5.67
C THR A 318 -23.42 -21.30 6.87
N TYR A 319 -23.48 -20.19 7.61
CA TYR A 319 -22.67 -19.95 8.80
C TYR A 319 -23.50 -19.34 9.94
N ILE A 320 -22.93 -19.26 11.14
CA ILE A 320 -23.52 -18.53 12.26
C ILE A 320 -22.85 -17.17 12.36
N ASP A 321 -23.61 -16.10 12.22
CA ASP A 321 -23.13 -14.75 12.46
C ASP A 321 -22.79 -14.60 13.95
N PRO A 322 -21.53 -14.31 14.31
CA PRO A 322 -21.13 -14.22 15.71
C PRO A 322 -21.66 -12.97 16.42
N ILE A 323 -22.06 -11.92 15.69
CA ILE A 323 -22.64 -10.70 16.27
C ILE A 323 -24.13 -10.92 16.57
N THR A 324 -24.89 -11.45 15.61
CA THR A 324 -26.34 -11.59 15.74
C THR A 324 -26.79 -12.94 16.30
N GLY A 325 -25.92 -13.95 16.27
CA GLY A 325 -26.21 -15.34 16.64
C GLY A 325 -27.09 -16.08 15.63
N LYS A 326 -27.44 -15.46 14.49
CA LYS A 326 -28.35 -16.03 13.49
C LYS A 326 -27.61 -16.91 12.49
N THR A 327 -28.34 -17.86 11.92
CA THR A 327 -27.86 -18.64 10.77
C THR A 327 -28.11 -17.84 9.50
N GLU A 328 -27.05 -17.62 8.72
CA GLU A 328 -27.08 -16.86 7.47
C GLU A 328 -26.49 -17.68 6.32
N GLY A 329 -26.95 -17.41 5.09
CA GLY A 329 -26.40 -17.99 3.87
C GLY A 329 -25.85 -16.89 2.98
N LYS A 330 -24.52 -16.83 2.79
CA LYS A 330 -23.86 -15.80 1.97
C LYS A 330 -22.84 -16.37 0.99
N TYR A 331 -22.57 -15.67 -0.10
CA TYR A 331 -21.42 -15.95 -0.97
C TYR A 331 -20.17 -15.44 -0.26
N VAL A 332 -19.37 -16.33 0.31
CA VAL A 332 -18.21 -15.96 1.13
C VAL A 332 -16.95 -16.00 0.28
N ILE A 333 -16.36 -14.82 0.04
CA ILE A 333 -15.12 -14.68 -0.72
C ILE A 333 -14.08 -13.94 0.11
N ALA A 334 -12.88 -14.50 0.19
CA ALA A 334 -11.76 -13.91 0.92
C ALA A 334 -10.68 -13.33 0.00
N PHE A 335 -10.15 -12.17 0.40
CA PHE A 335 -8.99 -11.50 -0.16
C PHE A 335 -7.90 -11.47 0.94
N ASN A 336 -7.19 -12.58 1.08
CA ASN A 336 -6.13 -12.72 2.07
C ASN A 336 -4.83 -12.08 1.56
N GLY A 337 -4.06 -11.44 2.45
CA GLY A 337 -2.89 -10.64 2.07
C GLY A 337 -1.82 -11.37 1.24
N ILE A 338 -1.02 -10.56 0.54
CA ILE A 338 -0.16 -10.90 -0.63
C ILE A 338 1.28 -11.32 -0.25
N PHE A 339 1.49 -11.81 0.97
CA PHE A 339 2.72 -12.51 1.40
C PHE A 339 2.41 -13.97 1.75
N ASN A 340 1.44 -14.54 1.05
CA ASN A 340 0.99 -15.88 1.28
C ASN A 340 1.02 -16.67 -0.03
N ASP A 341 1.68 -17.83 0.02
CA ASP A 341 1.43 -18.86 -0.97
C ASP A 341 -0.05 -19.28 -0.96
N ARG A 342 -0.47 -20.04 -1.97
CA ARG A 342 -1.86 -20.50 -2.10
C ARG A 342 -2.37 -21.25 -0.86
N ASN A 343 -1.49 -21.97 -0.14
CA ASN A 343 -1.86 -22.74 1.03
C ASN A 343 -2.06 -21.86 2.27
N ALA A 344 -1.25 -20.82 2.42
CA ALA A 344 -1.43 -19.81 3.45
C ALA A 344 -2.70 -18.98 3.18
N ALA A 345 -2.97 -18.61 1.91
CA ALA A 345 -4.22 -17.97 1.53
C ALA A 345 -5.44 -18.87 1.83
N ALA A 346 -5.36 -20.17 1.53
CA ALA A 346 -6.40 -21.14 1.86
C ALA A 346 -6.63 -21.28 3.37
N LYS A 347 -5.55 -21.30 4.17
CA LYS A 347 -5.61 -21.30 5.63
C LYS A 347 -6.42 -20.11 6.15
N PHE A 348 -6.10 -18.90 5.70
CA PHE A 348 -6.73 -17.69 6.21
C PHE A 348 -8.21 -17.56 5.78
N ALA A 349 -8.55 -18.07 4.59
CA ALA A 349 -9.92 -18.07 4.09
C ALA A 349 -10.91 -18.81 5.01
N VAL A 350 -10.47 -19.91 5.65
CA VAL A 350 -11.31 -20.70 6.57
C VAL A 350 -11.10 -20.35 8.04
N GLN A 351 -10.15 -19.45 8.33
CA GLN A 351 -9.80 -19.06 9.69
C GLN A 351 -10.50 -17.77 10.11
N ASN A 352 -10.54 -16.76 9.24
CA ASN A 352 -10.73 -15.37 9.65
C ASN A 352 -12.17 -14.86 9.60
N TYR A 353 -13.05 -15.48 8.80
CA TYR A 353 -14.28 -14.80 8.35
C TYR A 353 -15.57 -15.40 8.90
N VAL A 354 -15.87 -16.64 8.52
CA VAL A 354 -17.12 -17.31 8.88
C VAL A 354 -16.84 -18.65 9.54
N ALA A 355 -17.76 -19.07 10.41
CA ALA A 355 -17.69 -20.37 11.05
C ALA A 355 -19.08 -20.93 11.35
N GLY A 356 -19.18 -22.25 11.38
CA GLY A 356 -20.36 -22.95 11.86
C GLY A 356 -20.35 -23.13 13.38
N LYS A 357 -21.48 -23.59 13.90
CA LYS A 357 -21.60 -24.00 15.30
C LYS A 357 -21.04 -25.40 15.50
N ASN A 358 -20.31 -25.60 16.59
CA ASN A 358 -19.97 -26.90 17.10
C ASN A 358 -21.13 -27.46 17.92
N GLU A 359 -21.63 -28.62 17.53
CA GLU A 359 -22.79 -29.25 18.16
C GLU A 359 -22.50 -29.71 19.60
N GLN A 360 -21.24 -29.99 19.93
CA GLN A 360 -20.84 -30.49 21.25
C GLN A 360 -20.60 -29.35 22.24
N SER A 361 -19.84 -28.33 21.85
CA SER A 361 -19.50 -27.21 22.76
C SER A 361 -20.49 -26.04 22.68
N GLY A 362 -21.25 -25.93 21.59
CA GLY A 362 -22.10 -24.78 21.32
C GLY A 362 -21.35 -23.56 20.78
N ASP A 363 -20.02 -23.60 20.71
CA ASP A 363 -19.20 -22.48 20.22
C ASP A 363 -19.26 -22.34 18.70
N ILE A 364 -19.06 -21.12 18.22
CA ILE A 364 -18.94 -20.80 16.80
C ILE A 364 -17.48 -21.03 16.37
N ASN A 365 -17.07 -22.31 16.30
CA ASN A 365 -15.68 -22.70 16.00
C ASN A 365 -15.51 -23.77 14.92
N LYS A 366 -16.59 -24.17 14.23
CA LYS A 366 -16.53 -25.16 13.15
C LYS A 366 -16.04 -24.51 11.85
N ARG A 367 -14.85 -24.90 11.37
CA ARG A 367 -14.31 -24.45 10.08
C ARG A 367 -15.22 -24.87 8.91
N LEU A 368 -15.43 -23.96 7.97
CA LEU A 368 -16.26 -24.16 6.78
C LEU A 368 -15.38 -24.16 5.53
N TYR A 369 -15.11 -25.35 5.00
CA TYR A 369 -14.23 -25.55 3.84
C TYR A 369 -14.97 -25.44 2.50
N GLY A 370 -16.18 -26.02 2.42
CA GLY A 370 -16.98 -26.02 1.19
C GLY A 370 -17.71 -24.70 0.99
N GLY A 371 -17.67 -24.18 -0.24
CA GLY A 371 -18.35 -22.92 -0.62
C GLY A 371 -17.66 -21.65 -0.12
N SER A 372 -16.63 -21.75 0.71
CA SER A 372 -15.76 -20.63 1.05
C SER A 372 -14.73 -20.45 -0.08
N TYR A 373 -14.74 -19.28 -0.71
CA TYR A 373 -13.85 -18.97 -1.83
C TYR A 373 -12.76 -17.99 -1.41
N PHE A 374 -11.66 -17.94 -2.15
CA PHE A 374 -10.65 -16.91 -1.98
C PHE A 374 -9.94 -16.58 -3.28
N VAL A 375 -9.60 -15.31 -3.48
CA VAL A 375 -8.73 -14.85 -4.56
C VAL A 375 -7.30 -14.84 -4.04
N HIS A 376 -6.42 -15.61 -4.68
CA HIS A 376 -5.00 -15.64 -4.39
C HIS A 376 -4.31 -14.55 -5.20
N HIS A 377 -3.64 -13.64 -4.50
CA HIS A 377 -2.74 -12.69 -5.12
C HIS A 377 -1.32 -13.30 -5.12
N PRO A 378 -0.67 -13.44 -6.28
CA PRO A 378 0.68 -14.00 -6.38
C PRO A 378 1.71 -13.20 -5.56
N GLU A 379 2.73 -13.89 -5.06
CA GLU A 379 3.87 -13.25 -4.40
C GLU A 379 4.88 -12.81 -5.46
N ALA A 380 5.51 -11.66 -5.25
CA ALA A 380 6.67 -11.22 -5.97
C ALA A 380 7.92 -11.97 -5.48
N ASN A 381 8.82 -12.25 -6.41
CA ASN A 381 10.05 -13.02 -6.20
C ASN A 381 11.05 -12.38 -5.21
N ASN A 382 10.81 -11.15 -4.74
CA ASN A 382 11.67 -10.47 -3.78
C ASN A 382 10.92 -9.47 -2.90
N SER A 383 11.40 -9.30 -1.67
CA SER A 383 10.78 -8.45 -0.64
C SER A 383 10.75 -6.96 -1.00
N PHE A 384 11.62 -6.48 -1.89
CA PHE A 384 11.60 -5.10 -2.36
C PHE A 384 10.42 -4.84 -3.30
N SER A 385 10.19 -5.74 -4.25
CA SER A 385 9.03 -5.69 -5.16
C SER A 385 7.73 -5.79 -4.38
N GLU A 386 7.69 -6.64 -3.36
CA GLU A 386 6.56 -6.70 -2.44
C GLU A 386 6.26 -5.38 -1.70
N LEU A 387 7.30 -4.69 -1.22
CA LEU A 387 7.15 -3.38 -0.58
C LEU A 387 6.63 -2.33 -1.58
N LEU A 388 7.05 -2.43 -2.85
CA LEU A 388 6.56 -1.55 -3.92
C LEU A 388 5.09 -1.80 -4.23
N ILE A 389 4.66 -3.07 -4.32
CA ILE A 389 3.24 -3.43 -4.50
C ILE A 389 2.41 -2.84 -3.36
N ALA A 390 2.85 -3.04 -2.11
CA ALA A 390 2.17 -2.50 -0.93
C ALA A 390 2.08 -0.96 -0.95
N GLY A 391 3.15 -0.28 -1.37
CA GLY A 391 3.16 1.17 -1.55
C GLY A 391 2.17 1.63 -2.63
N TYR A 392 2.13 0.91 -3.76
CA TYR A 392 1.22 1.18 -4.87
C TYR A 392 -0.24 1.07 -4.46
N GLU A 393 -0.64 -0.06 -3.87
CA GLU A 393 -2.01 -0.28 -3.41
C GLU A 393 -2.44 0.73 -2.34
N LYS A 394 -1.50 1.18 -1.49
CA LYS A 394 -1.78 2.21 -0.49
C LYS A 394 -2.03 3.58 -1.11
N MET A 395 -1.31 3.91 -2.18
CA MET A 395 -1.52 5.16 -2.93
C MET A 395 -2.89 5.19 -3.63
N PHE A 396 -3.44 4.03 -4.00
CA PHE A 396 -4.81 3.92 -4.55
C PHE A 396 -5.91 4.29 -3.57
N GLU A 397 -5.73 4.05 -2.27
CA GLU A 397 -6.74 4.42 -1.27
C GLU A 397 -6.99 5.94 -1.19
N GLY A 398 -6.02 6.73 -1.65
CA GLY A 398 -6.04 8.21 -1.69
C GLY A 398 -6.64 8.79 -2.98
N ALA A 399 -6.29 10.03 -3.31
CA ALA A 399 -6.83 10.78 -4.44
C ALA A 399 -6.42 10.22 -5.84
N PHE A 400 -5.54 9.22 -5.90
CA PHE A 400 -4.94 8.71 -7.13
C PHE A 400 -5.63 7.47 -7.72
N GLY A 401 -6.63 6.90 -7.03
CA GLY A 401 -7.27 5.63 -7.41
C GLY A 401 -7.96 5.63 -8.78
N ASN A 402 -8.27 6.80 -9.35
CA ASN A 402 -8.86 6.94 -10.70
C ASN A 402 -7.82 7.20 -11.81
N VAL A 403 -6.54 7.41 -11.48
CA VAL A 403 -5.48 7.79 -12.43
C VAL A 403 -4.53 6.62 -12.72
N LEU A 404 -4.35 5.72 -11.76
CA LEU A 404 -3.52 4.53 -11.87
C LEU A 404 -4.40 3.29 -12.17
N GLY A 405 -3.87 2.27 -12.85
CA GLY A 405 -4.61 1.03 -13.18
C GLY A 405 -4.71 0.05 -12.00
N MET A 406 -5.89 -0.56 -11.79
CA MET A 406 -6.08 -1.54 -10.71
C MET A 406 -5.37 -2.87 -11.00
N ASP A 407 -4.83 -3.51 -9.96
CA ASP A 407 -4.31 -4.88 -10.06
C ASP A 407 -5.42 -5.91 -10.33
N ASN A 408 -5.02 -7.11 -10.73
CA ASN A 408 -5.94 -8.19 -11.09
C ASN A 408 -6.86 -8.64 -9.92
N SER A 409 -6.45 -8.52 -8.65
CA SER A 409 -7.29 -8.87 -7.50
C SER A 409 -8.34 -7.80 -7.25
N ALA A 410 -7.98 -6.51 -7.36
CA ALA A 410 -8.90 -5.40 -7.20
C ALA A 410 -9.97 -5.40 -8.31
N LEU A 411 -9.57 -5.71 -9.56
CA LEU A 411 -10.52 -5.88 -10.66
C LEU A 411 -11.51 -7.04 -10.42
N GLN A 412 -11.03 -8.16 -9.90
CA GLN A 412 -11.91 -9.28 -9.51
C GLN A 412 -12.85 -8.90 -8.36
N ALA A 413 -12.37 -8.16 -7.36
CA ALA A 413 -13.23 -7.65 -6.29
C ALA A 413 -14.34 -6.75 -6.84
N VAL A 414 -14.03 -5.87 -7.79
CA VAL A 414 -15.01 -5.01 -8.49
C VAL A 414 -16.05 -5.85 -9.25
N ASP A 415 -15.63 -6.87 -9.99
CA ASP A 415 -16.56 -7.75 -10.72
C ASP A 415 -17.50 -8.50 -9.77
N LEU A 416 -16.95 -9.13 -8.73
CA LEU A 416 -17.73 -9.85 -7.72
C LEU A 416 -18.72 -8.93 -6.97
N MET A 417 -18.28 -7.72 -6.62
CA MET A 417 -19.13 -6.69 -6.01
C MET A 417 -20.27 -6.26 -6.95
N LYS A 418 -20.01 -6.06 -8.25
CA LYS A 418 -21.06 -5.74 -9.23
C LYS A 418 -22.06 -6.88 -9.40
N ARG A 419 -21.57 -8.12 -9.38
CA ARG A 419 -22.39 -9.31 -9.64
C ARG A 419 -23.26 -9.69 -8.45
N TYR A 420 -22.67 -9.77 -7.26
CA TYR A 420 -23.32 -10.32 -6.07
C TYR A 420 -23.67 -9.26 -5.01
N GLY A 421 -23.27 -7.99 -5.21
CA GLY A 421 -23.33 -6.97 -4.16
C GLY A 421 -24.73 -6.61 -3.65
N LYS A 422 -25.77 -6.84 -4.46
CA LYS A 422 -27.19 -6.66 -4.07
C LYS A 422 -27.83 -7.88 -3.43
N GLU A 423 -27.16 -9.04 -3.47
CA GLU A 423 -27.68 -10.29 -2.94
C GLU A 423 -27.20 -10.53 -1.50
N ASP A 424 -26.44 -11.60 -1.26
CA ASP A 424 -25.95 -12.01 0.05
C ASP A 424 -24.43 -12.14 0.00
N LEU A 425 -23.74 -11.08 -0.40
CA LEU A 425 -22.28 -11.10 -0.57
C LEU A 425 -21.58 -10.92 0.78
N TYR A 426 -20.62 -11.78 1.10
CA TYR A 426 -19.72 -11.62 2.23
C TYR A 426 -18.28 -11.55 1.72
N LEU A 427 -17.62 -10.41 1.94
CA LEU A 427 -16.22 -10.21 1.59
C LEU A 427 -15.36 -10.18 2.84
N GLY A 428 -14.48 -11.18 2.95
CA GLY A 428 -13.42 -11.21 3.95
C GLY A 428 -12.13 -10.62 3.37
N SER A 429 -11.39 -9.86 4.15
CA SER A 429 -10.02 -9.48 3.78
C SER A 429 -9.09 -9.44 4.98
N HIS A 430 -7.82 -9.71 4.76
CA HIS A 430 -6.80 -9.78 5.81
C HIS A 430 -5.54 -9.03 5.38
N SER A 431 -4.90 -8.32 6.32
CA SER A 431 -3.64 -7.64 6.07
C SER A 431 -3.74 -6.64 4.90
N ARG A 432 -2.83 -6.74 3.94
CA ARG A 432 -2.83 -5.95 2.70
C ARG A 432 -4.03 -6.23 1.79
N GLY A 433 -4.66 -7.41 1.85
CA GLY A 433 -5.88 -7.69 1.08
C GLY A 433 -7.05 -6.77 1.43
N THR A 434 -6.98 -6.07 2.57
CA THR A 434 -7.91 -5.00 2.92
C THR A 434 -7.79 -3.78 1.98
N LEU A 435 -6.59 -3.49 1.44
CA LEU A 435 -6.37 -2.47 0.41
C LEU A 435 -7.07 -2.85 -0.89
N THR A 436 -7.03 -4.13 -1.28
CA THR A 436 -7.74 -4.63 -2.47
C THR A 436 -9.23 -4.30 -2.41
N LEU A 437 -9.89 -4.58 -1.28
CA LEU A 437 -11.30 -4.25 -1.09
C LEU A 437 -11.54 -2.73 -0.99
N SER A 438 -10.66 -2.00 -0.30
CA SER A 438 -10.72 -0.53 -0.20
C SER A 438 -10.62 0.14 -1.58
N ASN A 439 -9.76 -0.37 -2.45
CA ASN A 439 -9.57 0.10 -3.82
C ASN A 439 -10.78 -0.23 -4.69
N ALA A 440 -11.34 -1.44 -4.57
CA ALA A 440 -12.58 -1.81 -5.25
C ALA A 440 -13.77 -0.93 -4.84
N LEU A 441 -13.93 -0.67 -3.54
CA LEU A 441 -14.94 0.29 -3.04
C LEU A 441 -14.72 1.68 -3.61
N THR A 442 -13.47 2.14 -3.71
CA THR A 442 -13.12 3.43 -4.30
C THR A 442 -13.53 3.52 -5.76
N ALA A 443 -13.16 2.52 -6.56
CA ALA A 443 -13.49 2.46 -7.99
C ALA A 443 -15.01 2.40 -8.24
N LEU A 444 -15.75 1.74 -7.34
CA LEU A 444 -17.20 1.63 -7.44
C LEU A 444 -17.95 2.87 -6.96
N ASN A 445 -17.34 3.77 -6.18
CA ASN A 445 -18.01 4.88 -5.49
C ASN A 445 -18.38 6.07 -6.41
N THR A 446 -19.03 5.77 -7.54
CA THR A 446 -19.61 6.74 -8.47
C THR A 446 -21.04 7.08 -8.06
N LYS A 447 -21.54 8.27 -8.42
CA LYS A 447 -22.93 8.68 -8.14
C LYS A 447 -23.96 7.65 -8.63
N GLU A 448 -23.76 7.12 -9.84
CA GLU A 448 -24.64 6.11 -10.43
C GLU A 448 -24.72 4.84 -9.57
N ASN A 449 -23.59 4.34 -9.07
CA ASN A 449 -23.57 3.13 -8.25
C ASN A 449 -24.13 3.37 -6.85
N GLN A 450 -23.96 4.57 -6.30
CA GLN A 450 -24.57 5.01 -5.04
C GLN A 450 -26.10 5.06 -5.16
N GLU A 451 -26.62 5.69 -6.20
CA GLU A 451 -28.07 5.75 -6.48
C GLU A 451 -28.67 4.35 -6.69
N LYS A 452 -27.92 3.47 -7.34
CA LYS A 452 -28.32 2.07 -7.52
C LYS A 452 -28.21 1.24 -6.25
N GLN A 453 -27.59 1.74 -5.17
CA GLN A 453 -27.27 0.98 -3.97
C GLN A 453 -26.61 -0.35 -4.32
N LEU A 454 -25.54 -0.28 -5.13
CA LEU A 454 -24.91 -1.45 -5.74
C LEU A 454 -24.53 -2.55 -4.73
N LEU A 455 -24.22 -2.16 -3.49
CA LEU A 455 -23.74 -3.06 -2.43
C LEU A 455 -24.74 -3.25 -1.29
N SER A 456 -26.04 -3.01 -1.51
CA SER A 456 -27.08 -3.09 -0.47
C SER A 456 -27.16 -4.44 0.27
N GLY A 457 -26.67 -5.52 -0.33
CA GLY A 457 -26.65 -6.88 0.22
C GLY A 457 -25.27 -7.35 0.70
N THR A 458 -24.30 -6.44 0.77
CA THR A 458 -22.89 -6.79 1.02
C THR A 458 -22.50 -6.60 2.48
N THR A 459 -21.86 -7.61 3.04
CA THR A 459 -21.17 -7.58 4.34
C THR A 459 -19.67 -7.66 4.12
N ILE A 460 -18.89 -6.79 4.77
CA ILE A 460 -17.42 -6.81 4.69
C ILE A 460 -16.82 -7.00 6.08
N LYS A 461 -15.85 -7.92 6.19
CA LYS A 461 -14.99 -8.08 7.35
C LYS A 461 -13.52 -7.85 6.98
N MET A 462 -12.86 -6.95 7.70
CA MET A 462 -11.45 -6.59 7.55
C MET A 462 -10.66 -7.02 8.78
N VAL A 463 -9.60 -7.80 8.59
CA VAL A 463 -8.80 -8.40 9.68
C VAL A 463 -7.36 -7.93 9.60
N GLY A 464 -6.77 -7.49 10.72
CA GLY A 464 -5.43 -6.88 10.75
C GLY A 464 -5.20 -5.86 9.62
N PRO A 465 -6.10 -4.87 9.44
CA PRO A 465 -6.23 -4.13 8.18
C PRO A 465 -5.10 -3.12 7.90
N ALA A 466 -4.43 -3.24 6.75
CA ALA A 466 -3.54 -2.19 6.24
C ALA A 466 -4.32 -0.95 5.69
N ALA A 467 -5.58 -1.18 5.30
CA ALA A 467 -6.50 -0.16 4.84
C ALA A 467 -6.96 0.78 5.96
N ASP A 468 -7.36 1.99 5.59
CA ASP A 468 -8.16 2.85 6.48
C ASP A 468 -9.61 2.35 6.46
N VAL A 469 -10.01 1.62 7.51
CA VAL A 469 -11.32 0.94 7.55
C VAL A 469 -12.45 1.95 7.68
N THR A 470 -12.24 3.07 8.38
CA THR A 470 -13.26 4.14 8.50
C THR A 470 -13.58 4.75 7.15
N ARG A 471 -12.55 5.06 6.37
CA ARG A 471 -12.72 5.58 5.01
C ARG A 471 -13.36 4.55 4.08
N ALA A 472 -12.97 3.28 4.17
CA ALA A 472 -13.59 2.20 3.42
C ALA A 472 -15.08 2.05 3.79
N ASP A 473 -15.43 2.15 5.07
CA ASP A 473 -16.82 2.00 5.55
C ASP A 473 -17.72 3.14 5.07
N ASN A 474 -17.21 4.38 5.01
CA ASN A 474 -17.97 5.49 4.43
C ASN A 474 -18.30 5.28 2.94
N LYS A 475 -17.35 4.72 2.17
CA LYS A 475 -17.59 4.36 0.76
C LYS A 475 -18.57 3.20 0.64
N LEU A 476 -18.45 2.19 1.50
CA LEU A 476 -19.39 1.08 1.56
C LEU A 476 -20.81 1.57 1.90
N SER A 477 -20.96 2.45 2.89
CA SER A 477 -22.26 3.01 3.29
C SER A 477 -22.93 3.75 2.13
N LEU A 478 -22.18 4.58 1.39
CA LEU A 478 -22.68 5.25 0.18
C LEU A 478 -23.14 4.25 -0.88
N LEU A 479 -22.44 3.12 -1.04
CA LEU A 479 -22.80 2.07 -1.99
C LEU A 479 -23.92 1.14 -1.48
N GLN A 480 -24.15 1.06 -0.18
CA GLN A 480 -25.22 0.27 0.45
C GLN A 480 -26.53 1.06 0.50
N THR A 481 -26.48 2.33 0.87
CA THR A 481 -27.67 3.13 1.23
C THR A 481 -27.81 4.41 0.41
N GLY A 482 -26.75 4.87 -0.26
CA GLY A 482 -26.71 6.19 -0.91
C GLY A 482 -26.38 7.34 0.05
N THR A 483 -26.08 7.05 1.32
CA THR A 483 -25.79 8.04 2.36
C THR A 483 -24.47 7.71 3.06
N ILE A 484 -23.86 8.69 3.73
CA ILE A 484 -22.68 8.46 4.57
C ILE A 484 -23.11 7.70 5.83
N ARG A 485 -22.18 6.95 6.44
CA ARG A 485 -22.41 6.16 7.64
C ARG A 485 -22.89 7.04 8.80
N ASP A 486 -23.99 6.63 9.43
CA ASP A 486 -24.55 7.22 10.65
C ASP A 486 -25.24 6.15 11.53
N GLU A 487 -25.93 6.59 12.60
CA GLU A 487 -26.63 5.68 13.53
C GLU A 487 -27.76 4.87 12.87
N THR A 488 -28.35 5.36 11.77
CA THR A 488 -29.48 4.69 11.10
C THR A 488 -29.06 3.49 10.27
N ASN A 489 -27.81 3.45 9.83
CA ASN A 489 -27.23 2.38 9.04
C ASN A 489 -26.00 1.75 9.72
N ALA A 490 -25.79 1.98 11.02
CA ALA A 490 -24.63 1.51 11.78
C ALA A 490 -24.43 -0.02 11.74
N SER A 491 -25.53 -0.79 11.69
CA SER A 491 -25.49 -2.27 11.68
C SER A 491 -24.81 -2.87 10.44
N ASP A 492 -24.77 -2.12 9.34
CA ASP A 492 -24.19 -2.55 8.06
C ASP A 492 -22.73 -2.11 7.90
N SER A 493 -22.15 -1.55 8.96
CA SER A 493 -20.76 -1.08 9.00
C SER A 493 -19.76 -2.23 8.85
N ILE A 494 -18.60 -1.93 8.26
CA ILE A 494 -17.50 -2.88 8.12
C ILE A 494 -17.15 -3.45 9.49
N ARG A 495 -17.11 -4.79 9.56
CA ARG A 495 -16.65 -5.51 10.74
C ARG A 495 -15.13 -5.53 10.73
N ILE A 496 -14.52 -5.18 11.85
CA ILE A 496 -13.07 -5.19 12.03
C ILE A 496 -12.68 -6.14 13.14
N GLU A 497 -11.59 -6.88 12.91
CA GLU A 497 -10.87 -7.60 13.95
C GLU A 497 -9.39 -7.20 13.88
N ASN A 498 -8.91 -6.50 14.90
CA ASN A 498 -7.58 -5.92 14.90
C ASN A 498 -6.97 -5.98 16.30
N ASN A 499 -5.69 -6.29 16.40
CA ASN A 499 -5.00 -6.35 17.69
C ASN A 499 -4.17 -5.06 17.89
N ALA A 500 -4.22 -4.46 19.07
CA ALA A 500 -3.52 -3.22 19.39
C ALA A 500 -1.99 -3.28 19.17
N LEU A 501 -1.45 -4.50 19.18
CA LEU A 501 -0.03 -4.78 19.01
C LEU A 501 0.35 -5.20 17.59
N ASP A 502 -0.62 -5.23 16.67
CA ASP A 502 -0.42 -5.49 15.24
C ASP A 502 0.14 -4.25 14.53
N PRO A 503 1.40 -4.29 14.04
CA PRO A 503 1.99 -3.14 13.37
C PRO A 503 1.33 -2.80 12.02
N VAL A 504 0.63 -3.75 11.39
CA VAL A 504 -0.05 -3.49 10.10
C VAL A 504 -1.38 -2.76 10.33
N GLY A 505 -2.15 -3.21 11.33
CA GLY A 505 -3.46 -2.66 11.64
C GLY A 505 -3.46 -1.37 12.46
N SER A 506 -2.50 -1.23 13.37
CA SER A 506 -2.54 -0.22 14.43
C SER A 506 -1.46 0.87 14.35
N MET A 507 -0.52 0.84 13.40
CA MET A 507 0.49 1.89 13.29
C MET A 507 -0.11 3.22 12.79
N PRO A 508 -0.13 4.29 13.61
CA PRO A 508 -0.65 5.58 13.18
C PRO A 508 0.22 6.15 12.05
N ILE A 509 -0.41 6.82 11.09
CA ILE A 509 0.21 7.64 10.02
C ILE A 509 0.81 6.85 8.84
N LEU A 510 1.28 5.60 9.00
CA LEU A 510 1.80 4.78 7.87
C LEU A 510 0.86 3.66 7.38
N LEU A 511 0.21 2.92 8.28
CA LEU A 511 -0.55 1.71 7.93
C LEU A 511 -1.82 1.60 8.78
N GLY A 512 -2.97 1.93 8.16
CA GLY A 512 -4.31 1.77 8.71
C GLY A 512 -4.70 2.73 9.84
N GLY A 513 -3.91 2.80 10.93
CA GLY A 513 -4.25 3.59 12.12
C GLY A 513 -5.57 3.17 12.77
N ASN A 514 -5.98 1.92 12.59
CA ASN A 514 -7.31 1.44 12.93
C ASN A 514 -7.43 1.14 14.44
N PRO A 515 -8.62 1.33 15.02
CA PRO A 515 -8.91 0.90 16.38
C PRO A 515 -8.66 -0.60 16.54
N ALA A 516 -8.37 -1.00 17.77
CA ALA A 516 -8.16 -2.41 18.11
C ALA A 516 -9.41 -3.01 18.75
N THR A 517 -9.73 -4.25 18.39
CA THR A 517 -10.76 -5.04 19.08
C THR A 517 -10.17 -5.94 20.16
N THR A 518 -8.87 -6.24 20.08
CA THR A 518 -8.18 -7.10 21.04
C THR A 518 -6.79 -6.56 21.40
N SER A 519 -6.21 -7.05 22.51
CA SER A 519 -4.90 -6.59 23.00
C SER A 519 -4.08 -7.68 23.69
N GLU A 520 -4.41 -8.96 23.44
CA GLU A 520 -3.80 -10.08 24.15
C GLU A 520 -2.29 -10.18 23.89
N ASN A 521 -1.53 -10.31 24.98
CA ASN A 521 -0.09 -10.55 25.00
C ASN A 521 0.29 -11.27 26.30
N ASN A 522 -0.19 -12.49 26.46
CA ASN A 522 -0.10 -13.27 27.70
C ASN A 522 1.35 -13.57 28.12
N HIS A 523 2.29 -13.48 27.18
CA HIS A 523 3.72 -13.67 27.42
C HIS A 523 4.50 -12.35 27.59
N ASN A 524 3.81 -11.20 27.65
CA ASN A 524 4.41 -9.87 27.80
C ASN A 524 5.56 -9.61 26.80
N LYS A 525 5.39 -10.08 25.55
CA LYS A 525 6.41 -9.95 24.50
C LYS A 525 6.58 -8.48 24.13
N GLY A 526 7.81 -7.98 24.27
CA GLY A 526 8.21 -6.65 23.82
C GLY A 526 8.12 -6.50 22.29
N TRP A 527 8.20 -5.26 21.79
CA TRP A 527 8.11 -4.93 20.36
C TRP A 527 9.03 -5.79 19.49
N LEU A 528 10.32 -5.88 19.84
CA LEU A 528 11.31 -6.64 19.07
C LEU A 528 10.92 -8.13 18.93
N LYS A 529 10.45 -8.75 20.01
CA LYS A 529 10.05 -10.18 19.99
C LYS A 529 8.78 -10.38 19.15
N ARG A 530 7.83 -9.46 19.20
CA ARG A 530 6.62 -9.48 18.35
C ARG A 530 6.96 -9.33 16.87
N THR A 531 7.87 -8.41 16.52
CA THR A 531 8.35 -8.25 15.15
C THR A 531 9.11 -9.50 14.68
N LEU A 532 9.96 -10.10 15.52
CA LEU A 532 10.65 -11.35 15.17
C LEU A 532 9.68 -12.52 14.94
N ASP A 533 8.60 -12.60 15.73
CA ASP A 533 7.58 -13.64 15.56
C ASP A 533 6.78 -13.48 14.25
N MET A 534 6.75 -12.29 13.62
CA MET A 534 6.19 -12.09 12.27
C MET A 534 6.99 -12.79 11.17
N PHE A 535 8.29 -12.95 11.36
CA PHE A 535 9.20 -13.55 10.38
C PHE A 535 9.68 -14.94 10.83
N SER A 536 8.99 -15.56 11.79
CA SER A 536 9.37 -16.84 12.36
C SER A 536 8.55 -17.99 11.79
N ASP A 537 9.23 -19.06 11.37
CA ASP A 537 8.55 -20.33 11.06
C ASP A 537 8.13 -21.09 12.33
N LYS A 538 8.68 -20.70 13.48
CA LYS A 538 8.47 -21.39 14.77
C LYS A 538 7.27 -20.83 15.53
N HIS A 539 7.06 -19.53 15.46
CA HIS A 539 6.03 -18.80 16.19
C HIS A 539 5.02 -18.19 15.22
N LEU A 540 3.75 -18.13 15.61
CA LEU A 540 2.77 -17.30 14.94
C LEU A 540 2.87 -15.86 15.45
N SER A 541 2.38 -14.91 14.66
CA SER A 541 2.36 -13.51 15.02
C SER A 541 0.96 -13.06 15.43
N VAL A 542 0.93 -11.99 16.22
CA VAL A 542 -0.30 -11.24 16.54
C VAL A 542 -1.14 -10.94 15.29
N HIS A 543 -0.49 -10.59 14.18
CA HIS A 543 -1.11 -10.28 12.89
C HIS A 543 -1.84 -11.47 12.24
N ASN A 544 -1.47 -12.70 12.59
CA ASN A 544 -2.05 -13.92 12.04
C ASN A 544 -3.02 -14.63 13.00
N CYS A 545 -3.17 -14.12 14.22
CA CYS A 545 -3.88 -14.78 15.32
C CYS A 545 -5.33 -14.28 15.47
N HIS A 546 -6.06 -14.19 14.36
CA HIS A 546 -7.46 -13.72 14.28
C HIS A 546 -8.46 -14.84 13.99
N GLY A 547 -9.76 -14.53 14.12
CA GLY A 547 -10.89 -15.41 13.86
C GLY A 547 -10.85 -16.66 14.73
N LEU A 548 -11.02 -17.84 14.11
CA LEU A 548 -10.89 -19.14 14.77
C LEU A 548 -9.47 -19.41 15.30
N SER A 549 -8.49 -18.65 14.83
CA SER A 549 -7.09 -18.72 15.23
C SER A 549 -6.54 -20.16 15.21
N GLN A 550 -5.41 -20.39 15.89
CA GLN A 550 -4.84 -21.73 16.06
C GLN A 550 -4.39 -21.97 17.49
N ARG A 551 -4.22 -23.25 17.85
CA ARG A 551 -3.63 -23.64 19.14
C ARG A 551 -2.26 -22.99 19.35
N GLN A 552 -1.47 -22.87 18.29
CA GLN A 552 -0.17 -22.21 18.36
C GLN A 552 -0.27 -20.72 18.79
N CYS A 553 -1.35 -20.01 18.49
CA CYS A 553 -1.55 -18.62 18.96
C CYS A 553 -1.73 -18.53 20.48
N ILE A 554 -2.26 -19.58 21.12
CA ILE A 554 -2.29 -19.69 22.58
C ILE A 554 -0.88 -19.94 23.11
N ASN A 555 -0.18 -20.90 22.50
CA ASN A 555 1.20 -21.24 22.89
C ASN A 555 2.16 -20.05 22.73
N ASP A 556 1.90 -19.15 21.79
CA ASP A 556 2.69 -17.95 21.57
C ASP A 556 2.22 -16.74 22.39
N GLY A 557 1.13 -16.87 23.14
CA GLY A 557 0.61 -15.85 24.04
C GLY A 557 -0.22 -14.76 23.37
N TYR A 558 -0.71 -14.99 22.16
CA TYR A 558 -1.53 -14.04 21.39
C TYR A 558 -3.05 -14.34 21.46
N ARG A 559 -3.45 -15.46 22.09
CA ARG A 559 -4.85 -15.83 22.37
C ARG A 559 -4.96 -16.57 23.71
N GLN A 560 -6.17 -16.62 24.30
CA GLN A 560 -6.46 -17.50 25.44
C GLN A 560 -7.15 -18.79 25.00
N GLU A 561 -7.17 -19.80 25.89
CA GLU A 561 -7.67 -21.14 25.59
C GLU A 561 -9.16 -21.18 25.24
N GLY A 562 -9.97 -20.28 25.81
CA GLY A 562 -11.40 -20.12 25.49
C GLY A 562 -11.68 -19.27 24.24
N ASP A 563 -10.65 -18.67 23.63
CA ASP A 563 -10.83 -17.70 22.55
C ASP A 563 -10.76 -18.33 21.16
N LEU A 564 -10.60 -19.65 20.99
CA LEU A 564 -10.56 -20.27 19.65
C LEU A 564 -11.96 -20.41 19.02
N ARG A 565 -12.67 -19.30 18.90
CA ARG A 565 -14.01 -19.17 18.31
C ARG A 565 -14.15 -17.81 17.61
N MET A 566 -15.12 -17.71 16.70
CA MET A 566 -15.49 -16.41 16.13
C MET A 566 -16.19 -15.53 17.18
N GLY A 567 -16.01 -14.21 17.07
CA GLY A 567 -16.71 -13.23 17.92
C GLY A 567 -15.87 -12.07 18.45
N ASN A 568 -14.58 -12.00 18.12
CA ASN A 568 -13.73 -10.87 18.52
C ASN A 568 -13.85 -9.65 17.59
N GLU A 569 -14.82 -9.67 16.68
CA GLU A 569 -15.09 -8.59 15.73
C GLU A 569 -16.06 -7.56 16.31
N GLN A 570 -15.87 -6.30 15.95
CA GLN A 570 -16.81 -5.20 16.20
C GLN A 570 -17.02 -4.41 14.92
N THR A 571 -18.06 -3.59 14.85
CA THR A 571 -18.20 -2.65 13.73
C THR A 571 -17.21 -1.50 13.88
N ILE A 572 -16.65 -1.00 12.77
CA ILE A 572 -15.76 0.16 12.80
C ILE A 572 -16.49 1.43 13.28
N PHE A 573 -17.79 1.54 12.99
CA PHE A 573 -18.63 2.62 13.47
C PHE A 573 -18.68 2.68 15.01
N GLU A 574 -18.96 1.55 15.68
CA GLU A 574 -19.02 1.48 17.14
C GLU A 574 -17.65 1.77 17.79
N LEU A 575 -16.57 1.24 17.20
CA LEU A 575 -15.22 1.49 17.69
C LEU A 575 -14.85 2.97 17.62
N ASN A 576 -15.08 3.64 16.49
CA ASN A 576 -14.79 5.06 16.33
C ASN A 576 -15.58 5.92 17.33
N LYS A 577 -16.84 5.55 17.59
CA LYS A 577 -17.68 6.21 18.60
C LYS A 577 -17.09 6.05 20.01
N SER A 578 -16.62 4.85 20.36
CA SER A 578 -16.02 4.58 21.68
C SER A 578 -14.67 5.28 21.90
N GLU A 579 -13.88 5.49 20.85
CA GLU A 579 -12.58 6.19 20.91
C GLU A 579 -12.69 7.73 20.84
N GLY A 580 -13.91 8.29 20.75
CA GLY A 580 -14.12 9.73 20.61
C GLY A 580 -13.68 10.28 19.25
N LYS A 581 -13.45 9.42 18.27
CA LYS A 581 -13.18 9.78 16.87
C LYS A 581 -14.51 10.06 16.16
N SER A 582 -15.23 11.08 16.63
CA SER A 582 -16.35 11.65 15.86
C SER A 582 -15.86 12.89 15.13
N LYS A 583 -15.47 12.73 13.86
CA LYS A 583 -15.61 13.66 12.72
C LYS A 583 -14.68 13.29 11.58
#